data_AF-A0A433CX13-F1
#
_entry.id   AF-A0A433CX13-F1
#
_cell.length_a   1.000
_cell.length_b   1.000
_cell.length_c   1.000
_cell.angle_alpha   90.00
_cell.angle_beta   90.00
_cell.angle_gamma   90.00
#
_symmetry.space_group_name_H-M   'P 1'
#
loop_
_entity.id
_entity.type
_entity.pdbx_description
1 polymer ?
#
loop_
_entity_poly.entity_id
_entity_poly.type
_entity_poly.pdbx_seq_one_letter_code
_entity_poly.pdbx_strand_id
1 'polypeptide(L)'
;PDPDAVSGPPDVDDTDELDEQAEYEAWKLRELTRVKRDREERVAREKEREEIERRRALPEHERLKEDLERARKSRVKEKGGHTFMQKYYHKGAFYMDRGDDVLHRDYTAPTLDEAVHKDMLPQVMQVKNFGRAGQTKWTHLAKEDTSQNRMGGMKQSFDKPTKRREM
;
A
#
# COMPACT_ATOMS: atom_id res chain seq x y z
N PRO A 1 40.40 30.86 -34.80
CA PRO A 1 40.50 30.26 -33.45
C PRO A 1 39.11 30.28 -32.82
N ASP A 2 38.48 29.10 -32.75
CA ASP A 2 37.09 28.97 -32.36
C ASP A 2 36.93 29.18 -30.84
N PRO A 3 36.03 30.06 -30.37
CA PRO A 3 35.87 30.38 -28.95
C PRO A 3 35.02 29.37 -28.15
N ASP A 4 34.48 28.33 -28.80
CA ASP A 4 33.50 27.39 -28.21
C ASP A 4 34.08 26.00 -27.88
N ALA A 5 35.36 25.92 -27.53
CA ALA A 5 35.93 24.69 -26.96
C ALA A 5 35.51 24.55 -25.48
N VAL A 6 34.28 24.12 -25.25
CA VAL A 6 33.77 23.77 -23.92
C VAL A 6 34.57 22.57 -23.39
N SER A 7 35.31 22.82 -22.31
CA SER A 7 35.91 21.83 -21.41
C SER A 7 35.01 20.60 -21.27
N GLY A 8 35.57 19.41 -21.50
CA GLY A 8 34.91 18.14 -21.21
C GLY A 8 34.47 18.04 -19.74
N PRO A 9 33.65 17.02 -19.38
CA PRO A 9 33.33 16.76 -17.98
C PRO A 9 34.64 16.72 -17.18
N PRO A 10 34.68 17.28 -15.95
CA PRO A 10 35.90 17.31 -15.16
C PRO A 10 36.48 15.89 -15.10
N ASP A 11 37.72 15.72 -15.55
CA ASP A 11 38.46 14.47 -15.36
C ASP A 11 38.39 14.12 -13.88
N VAL A 12 38.05 12.87 -13.58
CA VAL A 12 38.03 12.37 -12.20
C VAL A 12 39.44 12.57 -11.66
N ASP A 13 39.56 13.38 -10.60
CA ASP A 13 40.83 13.66 -9.95
C ASP A 13 41.31 12.40 -9.22
N ASP A 14 42.09 11.58 -9.94
CA ASP A 14 42.70 10.33 -9.47
C ASP A 14 44.02 10.59 -8.69
N THR A 15 44.19 11.77 -8.09
CA THR A 15 45.38 12.07 -7.27
C THR A 15 45.25 11.43 -5.89
N ASP A 16 45.61 10.16 -5.81
CA ASP A 16 45.83 9.45 -4.55
C ASP A 16 47.01 10.09 -3.77
N GLU A 17 47.05 9.96 -2.43
CA GLU A 17 48.17 10.35 -1.55
C GLU A 17 48.28 11.84 -1.15
N LEU A 18 47.27 12.68 -1.43
CA LEU A 18 47.28 14.08 -0.97
C LEU A 18 47.15 14.20 0.57
N ASP A 19 46.37 13.30 1.18
CA ASP A 19 46.21 13.18 2.64
C ASP A 19 46.02 11.71 3.05
N GLU A 20 47.14 10.99 3.17
CA GLU A 20 47.18 9.57 3.53
C GLU A 20 46.40 9.25 4.83
N GLN A 21 46.43 10.19 5.80
CA GLN A 21 45.77 10.00 7.09
C GLN A 21 44.23 10.09 6.93
N ALA A 22 43.74 11.10 6.22
CA ALA A 22 42.30 11.23 5.96
C ALA A 22 41.76 10.08 5.11
N GLU A 23 42.52 9.62 4.12
CA GLU A 23 42.15 8.47 3.29
C GLU A 23 42.09 7.17 4.10
N TYR A 24 43.07 6.94 4.97
CA TYR A 24 43.09 5.77 5.87
C TYR A 24 41.91 5.79 6.85
N GLU A 25 41.59 6.95 7.42
CA GLU A 25 40.43 7.11 8.30
C GLU A 25 39.11 6.89 7.55
N ALA A 26 38.98 7.44 6.33
CA ALA A 26 37.82 7.20 5.48
C ALA A 26 37.68 5.71 5.11
N TRP A 27 38.79 5.03 4.80
CA TRP A 27 38.82 3.59 4.58
C TRP A 27 38.37 2.83 5.83
N LYS A 28 38.89 3.18 7.00
CA LYS A 28 38.52 2.56 8.29
C LYS A 28 37.04 2.76 8.60
N LEU A 29 36.48 3.93 8.31
CA LEU A 29 35.04 4.19 8.47
C LEU A 29 34.21 3.31 7.52
N ARG A 30 34.60 3.20 6.24
CA ARG A 30 33.94 2.28 5.29
C ARG A 30 34.00 0.84 5.79
N GLU A 31 35.14 0.40 6.30
CA GLU A 31 35.29 -0.96 6.81
C GLU A 31 34.45 -1.20 8.07
N LEU A 32 34.47 -0.26 9.03
CA LEU A 32 33.61 -0.31 10.21
C LEU A 32 32.13 -0.31 9.84
N THR A 33 31.69 0.44 8.83
CA THR A 33 30.30 0.40 8.37
C THR A 33 29.91 -0.94 7.75
N ARG A 34 30.83 -1.62 7.06
CA ARG A 34 30.58 -2.99 6.55
C ARG A 34 30.41 -3.98 7.70
N VAL A 35 31.35 -4.00 8.63
CA VAL A 35 31.28 -4.86 9.83
C VAL A 35 30.01 -4.58 10.63
N LYS A 36 29.63 -3.30 10.76
CA LYS A 36 28.40 -2.88 11.42
C LYS A 36 27.16 -3.43 10.70
N ARG A 37 27.08 -3.32 9.37
CA ARG A 37 25.97 -3.87 8.57
C ARG A 37 25.79 -5.37 8.81
N ASP A 38 26.88 -6.13 8.72
CA ASP A 38 26.83 -7.59 8.89
C ASP A 38 26.38 -7.97 10.32
N ARG A 39 26.84 -7.22 11.32
CA ARG A 39 26.40 -7.39 12.72
C ARG A 39 24.94 -7.02 12.90
N GLU A 40 24.48 -5.92 12.30
CA GLU A 40 23.09 -5.47 12.36
C GLU A 40 22.15 -6.47 11.68
N GLU A 41 22.52 -7.03 10.54
CA GLU A 41 21.75 -8.07 9.85
C GLU A 41 21.64 -9.36 10.67
N ARG A 42 22.70 -9.74 11.40
CA ARG A 42 22.64 -10.89 12.32
C ARG A 42 21.71 -10.62 13.50
N VAL A 43 21.85 -9.45 14.13
CA VAL A 43 21.01 -9.04 15.27
C VAL A 43 19.55 -8.87 14.84
N ALA A 44 19.28 -8.36 13.64
CA ALA A 44 17.93 -8.24 13.09
C ALA A 44 17.26 -9.62 12.96
N ARG A 45 17.98 -10.60 12.41
CA ARG A 45 17.50 -11.99 12.33
C ARG A 45 17.24 -12.62 13.70
N GLU A 46 18.12 -12.37 14.68
CA GLU A 46 17.92 -12.85 16.05
C GLU A 46 16.67 -12.22 16.69
N LYS A 47 16.50 -10.90 16.56
CA LYS A 47 15.30 -10.18 17.05
C LYS A 47 14.01 -10.66 16.39
N GLU A 48 14.03 -10.94 15.09
CA GLU A 48 12.88 -11.50 14.38
C GLU A 48 12.51 -12.88 14.93
N ARG A 49 13.51 -13.73 15.20
CA ARG A 49 13.29 -15.04 15.81
C ARG A 49 12.74 -14.93 17.23
N GLU A 50 13.31 -14.05 18.05
CA GLU A 50 12.83 -13.79 19.42
C GLU A 50 11.39 -13.27 19.43
N GLU A 51 11.01 -12.36 18.52
CA GLU A 51 9.62 -11.87 18.40
C GLU A 51 8.66 -12.98 17.94
N ILE A 52 9.10 -13.86 17.04
CA ILE A 52 8.31 -15.04 16.64
C ILE A 52 8.09 -15.97 17.84
N GLU A 53 9.14 -16.25 18.61
CA GLU A 53 9.06 -17.09 19.82
C GLU A 53 8.18 -16.44 20.90
N ARG A 54 8.32 -15.13 21.10
CA ARG A 54 7.48 -14.33 22.01
C ARG A 54 6.01 -14.38 21.60
N ARG A 55 5.69 -14.25 20.32
CA ARG A 55 4.31 -14.39 19.80
C ARG A 55 3.76 -15.80 19.91
N ARG A 56 4.61 -16.83 19.83
CA ARG A 56 4.21 -18.23 20.02
C ARG A 56 3.96 -18.58 21.49
N ALA A 57 4.69 -17.96 22.42
CA ALA A 57 4.53 -18.15 23.85
C ALA A 57 3.33 -17.38 24.44
N LEU A 58 2.84 -16.35 23.74
CA LEU A 58 1.73 -15.51 24.19
C LEU A 58 0.39 -16.27 24.18
N PRO A 59 -0.49 -16.08 25.18
CA PRO A 59 -1.82 -16.67 25.15
C PRO A 59 -2.69 -16.12 24.00
N GLU A 60 -3.63 -16.95 23.54
CA GLU A 60 -4.44 -16.67 22.34
C GLU A 60 -5.22 -15.35 22.41
N HIS A 61 -5.76 -15.02 23.58
CA HIS A 61 -6.58 -13.82 23.76
C HIS A 61 -5.77 -12.53 23.61
N GLU A 62 -4.52 -12.50 24.11
CA GLU A 62 -3.61 -11.36 23.96
C GLU A 62 -3.12 -11.25 22.51
N ARG A 63 -2.79 -12.38 21.87
CA ARG A 63 -2.38 -12.43 20.47
C ARG A 63 -3.47 -11.86 19.55
N LEU A 64 -4.72 -12.28 19.75
CA LEU A 64 -5.85 -11.78 18.97
C LEU A 64 -6.05 -10.27 19.18
N LYS A 65 -5.89 -9.77 20.41
CA LYS A 65 -5.99 -8.34 20.70
C LYS A 65 -4.91 -7.54 19.96
N GLU A 66 -3.65 -7.99 20.02
CA GLU A 66 -2.56 -7.34 19.29
C GLU A 66 -2.77 -7.33 17.78
N ASP A 67 -3.26 -8.44 17.22
CA ASP A 67 -3.49 -8.56 15.78
C ASP A 67 -4.67 -7.69 15.33
N LEU A 68 -5.73 -7.58 16.14
CA LEU A 68 -6.83 -6.64 15.90
C LEU A 68 -6.35 -5.19 15.98
N GLU A 69 -5.50 -4.84 16.93
CA GLU A 69 -4.91 -3.50 17.05
C GLU A 69 -4.00 -3.19 15.85
N ARG A 70 -3.18 -4.14 15.40
CA ARG A 70 -2.35 -4.02 14.20
C ARG A 70 -3.22 -3.84 12.95
N ALA A 71 -4.28 -4.63 12.81
CA ALA A 71 -5.22 -4.52 11.69
C ALA A 71 -5.91 -3.14 11.68
N ARG A 72 -6.34 -2.65 12.85
CA ARG A 72 -6.93 -1.31 12.99
C ARG A 72 -5.94 -0.24 12.56
N LYS A 73 -4.69 -0.25 13.05
CA LYS A 73 -3.64 0.69 12.64
C LYS A 73 -3.42 0.70 11.13
N SER A 74 -3.44 -0.47 10.50
CA SER A 74 -3.28 -0.58 9.04
C SER A 74 -4.46 -0.02 8.23
N ARG A 75 -5.66 0.02 8.83
CA ARG A 75 -6.91 0.48 8.21
C ARG A 75 -7.12 2.00 8.32
N VAL A 76 -6.39 2.70 9.20
CA VAL A 76 -6.53 4.16 9.42
C VAL A 76 -6.01 5.00 8.23
N LYS A 77 -5.56 4.37 7.14
CA LYS A 77 -5.17 5.11 5.93
C LYS A 77 -6.38 5.82 5.32
N GLU A 78 -6.33 7.14 5.29
CA GLU A 78 -7.31 7.97 4.57
C GLU A 78 -7.28 7.59 3.10
N LYS A 79 -8.38 7.04 2.61
CA LYS A 79 -8.62 6.81 1.18
C LYS A 79 -9.68 7.82 0.76
N GLY A 80 -9.44 8.50 -0.36
CA GLY A 80 -10.47 9.33 -0.97
C GLY A 80 -11.70 8.51 -1.36
N GLY A 81 -12.85 9.17 -1.39
CA GLY A 81 -14.09 8.58 -1.91
C GLY A 81 -14.02 8.46 -3.43
N HIS A 82 -14.55 7.36 -3.97
CA HIS A 82 -14.70 7.21 -5.42
C HIS A 82 -15.99 7.88 -5.91
N THR A 83 -15.96 8.47 -7.10
CA THR A 83 -17.15 9.01 -7.77
C THR A 83 -17.96 7.88 -8.43
N PHE A 84 -19.22 8.16 -8.78
CA PHE A 84 -20.09 7.16 -9.41
C PHE A 84 -19.50 6.66 -10.73
N MET A 85 -19.40 5.34 -10.86
CA MET A 85 -18.84 4.62 -12.02
C MET A 85 -17.36 4.89 -12.33
N GLN A 86 -16.60 5.46 -11.39
CA GLN A 86 -15.15 5.60 -11.52
C GLN A 86 -14.48 4.24 -11.75
N LYS A 87 -13.41 4.23 -12.54
CA LYS A 87 -12.55 3.07 -12.72
C LYS A 87 -11.63 2.94 -11.52
N TYR A 88 -11.49 1.71 -11.05
CA TYR A 88 -10.53 1.39 -10.01
C TYR A 88 -9.14 1.20 -10.64
N TYR A 89 -8.19 2.01 -10.21
CA TYR A 89 -6.79 1.86 -10.57
C TYR A 89 -6.04 1.17 -9.44
N HIS A 90 -5.60 -0.06 -9.69
CA HIS A 90 -4.75 -0.78 -8.75
C HIS A 90 -3.32 -0.24 -8.85
N LYS A 91 -2.74 0.15 -7.72
CA LYS A 91 -1.39 0.71 -7.58
C LYS A 91 -0.27 -0.21 -8.12
N GLY A 92 -0.54 -1.52 -8.23
CA GLY A 92 0.41 -2.54 -8.66
C GLY A 92 0.99 -3.31 -7.47
N ALA A 93 1.78 -4.36 -7.74
CA ALA A 93 2.46 -5.15 -6.71
C ALA A 93 4.00 -5.01 -6.76
N PHE A 94 4.54 -4.46 -7.84
CA PHE A 94 5.98 -4.36 -8.06
C PHE A 94 6.56 -3.05 -7.51
N TYR A 95 7.81 -3.07 -7.06
CA TYR A 95 8.56 -1.88 -6.60
C TYR A 95 7.94 -1.12 -5.41
N MET A 96 7.10 -1.78 -4.62
CA MET A 96 6.47 -1.18 -3.44
C MET A 96 7.44 -1.03 -2.26
N ASP A 97 8.59 -1.68 -2.34
CA ASP A 97 9.67 -1.73 -1.36
C ASP A 97 10.57 -0.49 -1.39
N ARG A 98 10.77 0.11 -2.57
CA ARG A 98 11.69 1.25 -2.76
C ARG A 98 11.26 2.53 -2.07
N GLY A 99 10.03 2.58 -1.55
CA GLY A 99 9.54 3.73 -0.79
C GLY A 99 9.32 4.98 -1.65
N ASP A 100 9.35 4.87 -2.98
CA ASP A 100 9.23 6.01 -3.89
C ASP A 100 7.96 6.83 -3.61
N ASP A 101 8.11 8.14 -3.41
CA ASP A 101 7.01 9.06 -3.07
C ASP A 101 5.88 9.07 -4.12
N VAL A 102 6.24 8.81 -5.38
CA VAL A 102 5.29 8.69 -6.50
C VAL A 102 4.23 7.64 -6.23
N LEU A 103 4.61 6.58 -5.51
CA LEU A 103 3.78 5.43 -5.22
C LEU A 103 2.82 5.72 -4.05
N HIS A 104 3.07 6.75 -3.24
CA HIS A 104 2.26 7.09 -2.07
C HIS A 104 1.10 8.05 -2.36
N ARG A 105 0.85 8.37 -3.63
CA ARG A 105 -0.22 9.27 -4.06
C ARG A 105 -1.60 8.65 -3.88
N ASP A 106 -2.61 9.52 -3.86
CA ASP A 106 -4.00 9.08 -3.87
C ASP A 106 -4.41 8.59 -5.27
N TYR A 107 -4.63 7.29 -5.41
CA TYR A 107 -5.12 6.65 -6.64
C TYR A 107 -6.65 6.62 -6.72
N THR A 108 -7.35 7.16 -5.72
CA THR A 108 -8.81 7.22 -5.70
C THR A 108 -9.36 8.49 -6.36
N ALA A 109 -8.49 9.46 -6.67
CA ALA A 109 -8.88 10.69 -7.35
C ALA A 109 -9.50 10.42 -8.75
N PRO A 110 -10.55 11.14 -9.15
CA PRO A 110 -11.19 10.98 -10.45
C PRO A 110 -10.24 11.41 -11.57
N THR A 111 -10.19 10.61 -12.64
CA THR A 111 -9.46 10.97 -13.87
C THR A 111 -10.26 12.02 -14.65
N LEU A 112 -9.62 12.75 -15.58
CA LEU A 112 -10.28 13.78 -16.41
C LEU A 112 -11.58 13.30 -17.10
N ASP A 113 -11.60 12.05 -17.57
CA ASP A 113 -12.76 11.42 -18.22
C ASP A 113 -13.89 11.01 -17.25
N GLU A 114 -13.62 11.07 -15.94
CA GLU A 114 -14.47 10.58 -14.87
C GLU A 114 -15.08 11.69 -14.01
N ALA A 115 -14.58 12.93 -14.13
CA ALA A 115 -15.03 14.09 -13.37
C ALA A 115 -16.42 14.61 -13.77
N VAL A 116 -17.07 14.01 -14.77
CA VAL A 116 -18.45 14.34 -15.15
C VAL A 116 -19.40 13.67 -14.15
N HIS A 117 -20.36 14.41 -13.59
CA HIS A 117 -21.43 13.88 -12.74
C HIS A 117 -22.32 12.85 -13.50
N LYS A 118 -21.85 11.61 -13.60
CA LYS A 118 -22.53 10.51 -14.32
C LYS A 118 -23.87 10.12 -13.69
N ASP A 119 -24.10 10.52 -12.44
CA ASP A 119 -25.38 10.35 -11.73
C ASP A 119 -26.54 11.07 -12.41
N MET A 120 -26.28 12.20 -13.07
CA MET A 120 -27.32 12.98 -13.75
C MET A 120 -27.69 12.41 -15.13
N LEU A 121 -26.97 11.40 -15.62
CA LEU A 121 -27.27 10.77 -16.90
C LEU A 121 -28.55 9.94 -16.81
N PRO A 122 -29.32 9.83 -17.93
CA PRO A 122 -30.43 8.89 -18.00
C PRO A 122 -30.01 7.47 -17.62
N GLN A 123 -30.91 6.72 -16.96
CA GLN A 123 -30.61 5.40 -16.40
C GLN A 123 -29.98 4.42 -17.40
N VAL A 124 -30.36 4.50 -18.68
CA VAL A 124 -29.85 3.64 -19.76
C VAL A 124 -28.38 3.94 -20.10
N MET A 125 -27.93 5.18 -19.87
CA MET A 125 -26.56 5.62 -20.11
C MET A 125 -25.64 5.47 -18.88
N GLN A 126 -26.19 5.12 -17.71
CA GLN A 126 -25.43 4.86 -16.47
C GLN A 126 -24.71 3.49 -16.51
N VAL A 127 -23.99 3.22 -17.60
CA VAL A 127 -23.17 2.02 -17.83
C VAL A 127 -21.77 2.42 -18.30
N LYS A 128 -20.72 1.71 -17.84
CA LYS A 128 -19.32 2.18 -18.01
C LYS A 128 -18.92 2.37 -19.47
N ASN A 129 -19.39 1.47 -20.34
CA ASN A 129 -19.10 1.45 -21.76
C ASN A 129 -20.41 1.43 -22.56
N PHE A 130 -21.16 2.53 -22.52
CA PHE A 130 -22.39 2.66 -23.29
C PHE A 130 -22.13 2.48 -24.80
N GLY A 131 -22.97 1.70 -25.49
CA GLY A 131 -22.82 1.41 -26.92
C GLY A 131 -21.77 0.36 -27.30
N ARG A 132 -21.02 -0.21 -26.34
CA ARG A 132 -20.11 -1.34 -26.59
C ARG A 132 -20.79 -2.68 -26.32
N ALA A 133 -20.42 -3.71 -27.09
CA ALA A 133 -20.84 -5.08 -26.84
C ALA A 133 -20.25 -5.62 -25.52
N GLY A 134 -20.87 -6.68 -24.96
CA GLY A 134 -20.42 -7.34 -23.74
C GLY A 134 -20.86 -6.68 -22.43
N GLN A 135 -22.00 -5.97 -22.44
CA GLN A 135 -22.56 -5.43 -21.20
C GLN A 135 -23.08 -6.55 -20.30
N THR A 136 -22.81 -6.43 -18.99
CA THR A 136 -23.36 -7.33 -18.00
C THR A 136 -24.80 -6.96 -17.69
N LYS A 137 -25.68 -7.97 -17.60
CA LYS A 137 -27.09 -7.78 -17.22
C LYS A 137 -27.25 -7.15 -15.84
N TRP A 138 -26.34 -7.49 -14.93
CA TRP A 138 -26.36 -7.12 -13.52
C TRP A 138 -25.30 -6.06 -13.25
N THR A 139 -25.63 -5.09 -12.39
CA THR A 139 -24.78 -3.90 -12.17
C THR A 139 -23.98 -3.97 -10.87
N HIS A 140 -24.63 -3.83 -9.71
CA HIS A 140 -24.00 -3.93 -8.40
C HIS A 140 -24.92 -4.61 -7.40
N LEU A 141 -24.32 -5.24 -6.38
CA LEU A 141 -25.06 -6.01 -5.38
C LEU A 141 -26.23 -5.21 -4.81
N ALA A 142 -26.03 -3.94 -4.41
CA ALA A 142 -27.11 -3.15 -3.80
C ALA A 142 -28.39 -2.99 -4.68
N LYS A 143 -28.31 -3.11 -6.01
CA LYS A 143 -29.48 -3.05 -6.90
C LYS A 143 -30.11 -4.42 -7.11
N GLU A 144 -29.29 -5.45 -7.19
CA GLU A 144 -29.70 -6.82 -7.50
C GLU A 144 -29.92 -7.70 -6.26
N ASP A 145 -29.58 -7.18 -5.08
CA ASP A 145 -29.69 -7.87 -3.80
C ASP A 145 -31.18 -8.04 -3.44
N THR A 146 -31.66 -9.25 -3.63
CA THR A 146 -33.00 -9.69 -3.26
C THR A 146 -33.06 -10.34 -1.88
N SER A 147 -31.93 -10.40 -1.15
CA SER A 147 -31.89 -10.98 0.21
C SER A 147 -32.75 -10.19 1.20
N GLN A 148 -32.96 -8.91 0.93
CA GLN A 148 -34.00 -8.11 1.55
C GLN A 148 -35.33 -8.47 0.89
N ASN A 149 -36.01 -9.46 1.47
CA ASN A 149 -37.35 -9.88 1.10
C ASN A 149 -38.33 -8.69 1.13
N ARG A 150 -38.44 -7.97 0.00
CA ARG A 150 -39.46 -6.92 -0.22
C ARG A 150 -40.83 -7.51 -0.57
N MET A 151 -40.95 -8.84 -0.61
CA MET A 151 -42.19 -9.55 -0.97
C MET A 151 -42.51 -10.63 0.07
N GLY A 152 -43.00 -10.20 1.23
CA GLY A 152 -43.71 -11.07 2.17
C GLY A 152 -42.90 -11.57 3.37
N GLY A 153 -42.93 -10.80 4.45
CA GLY A 153 -43.34 -11.28 5.78
C GLY A 153 -42.48 -12.26 6.58
N MET A 154 -41.48 -12.94 6.02
CA MET A 154 -40.64 -13.86 6.79
C MET A 154 -39.28 -13.24 7.07
N LYS A 155 -39.16 -12.60 8.24
CA LYS A 155 -37.85 -12.29 8.82
C LYS A 155 -37.19 -13.63 9.16
N GLN A 156 -36.27 -14.11 8.33
CA GLN A 156 -35.29 -15.09 8.80
C GLN A 156 -34.35 -14.34 9.76
N SER A 157 -34.77 -14.23 11.01
CA SER A 157 -33.92 -13.82 12.11
C SER A 157 -32.91 -14.94 12.34
N PHE A 158 -31.81 -14.93 11.58
CA PHE A 158 -30.60 -15.56 12.07
C PHE A 158 -30.15 -14.73 13.26
N ASP A 159 -30.48 -15.20 14.47
CA ASP A 159 -29.94 -14.64 15.70
C ASP A 159 -28.42 -14.70 15.59
N LYS A 160 -27.80 -13.51 15.54
CA LYS A 160 -26.35 -13.39 15.67
C LYS A 160 -26.01 -14.05 17.02
N PRO A 161 -25.07 -15.01 17.07
CA PRO A 161 -24.74 -15.69 18.32
C PRO A 161 -24.33 -14.65 19.35
N THR A 162 -25.22 -14.40 20.31
CA THR A 162 -25.01 -13.44 21.38
C THR A 162 -23.86 -13.95 22.25
N LYS A 163 -22.93 -13.06 22.59
CA LYS A 163 -21.81 -13.39 23.49
C LYS A 163 -22.36 -13.99 24.79
N ARG A 164 -21.84 -15.15 25.19
CA ARG A 164 -22.10 -15.76 26.49
C ARG A 164 -21.85 -14.71 27.58
N ARG A 165 -22.85 -14.54 28.45
CA ARG A 165 -22.78 -13.72 29.65
C ARG A 165 -22.08 -14.58 30.71
N GLU A 166 -20.88 -14.18 31.13
CA GLU A 166 -20.14 -14.87 32.20
C GLU A 166 -20.87 -14.71 33.54
N MET A 167 -20.81 -15.75 34.38
CA MET A 167 -21.21 -15.73 35.80
C MET A 167 -20.03 -15.32 36.67
#